data_AF-A0AAE5W8B8-F1
#
_entry.id   AF-A0AAE5W8B8-F1
#
_cell.length_a   1.000
_cell.length_b   1.000
_cell.length_c   1.000
_cell.angle_alpha   90.00
_cell.angle_beta   90.00
_cell.angle_gamma   90.00
#
_symmetry.space_group_name_H-M   'P 1'
#
loop_
_entity.id
_entity.type
_entity.pdbx_description
1 polymer ?
#
loop_
_entity_poly.entity_id
_entity_poly.type
_entity_poly.pdbx_seq_one_letter_code
_entity_poly.pdbx_strand_id
1 'polypeptide(L)'
;MFFFNTLIILILFLVIGYLVGHEEGKLVFLKAIAIGALLVFLSYITILMGSFIVWFPTVLFFGFSESLFQIGLMTMLLSGIIQYIFLKFMSRKIMISDTLITILEYFIQWLLIYFTLYQFIANQLKGLSDIDVHQLFSNILSMDSINIFILPSLLVSWISISMVRMSRKQYQNSKKNES
;
A
#
# COMPACT_ATOMS: atom_id res chain seq x y z
N MET A 1 11.90 -20.61 15.61
CA MET A 1 11.05 -19.54 16.19
C MET A 1 10.59 -18.51 15.16
N PHE A 2 11.47 -17.94 14.33
CA PHE A 2 11.11 -16.95 13.30
C PHE A 2 9.96 -17.39 12.38
N PHE A 3 10.09 -18.54 11.71
CA PHE A 3 9.04 -19.09 10.84
C PHE A 3 7.69 -19.32 11.54
N PHE A 4 7.72 -19.72 12.82
CA PHE A 4 6.52 -19.93 13.62
C PHE A 4 5.81 -18.60 13.92
N ASN A 5 6.57 -17.56 14.26
CA ASN A 5 6.03 -16.22 14.51
C ASN A 5 5.47 -15.59 13.22
N THR A 6 6.18 -15.73 12.08
CA THR A 6 5.69 -15.27 10.78
C THR A 6 4.41 -16.02 10.36
N LEU A 7 4.34 -17.33 10.62
CA LEU A 7 3.15 -18.15 10.38
C LEU A 7 1.97 -17.69 11.24
N ILE A 8 2.19 -17.41 12.53
CA ILE A 8 1.15 -16.88 13.42
C ILE A 8 0.64 -15.52 12.95
N ILE A 9 1.52 -14.61 12.53
CA ILE A 9 1.12 -13.29 12.02
C ILE A 9 0.29 -13.44 10.74
N LEU A 10 0.69 -14.32 9.83
CA LEU A 10 -0.09 -14.65 8.62
C LEU A 10 -1.46 -15.24 8.97
N ILE A 11 -1.53 -16.17 9.93
CA ILE A 11 -2.79 -16.76 10.39
C ILE A 11 -3.69 -15.69 11.02
N LEU A 12 -3.16 -14.80 11.85
CA LEU A 12 -3.93 -13.71 12.44
C LEU A 12 -4.46 -12.75 11.36
N PHE A 13 -3.65 -12.45 10.34
CA PHE A 13 -4.08 -11.65 9.18
C PHE A 13 -5.20 -12.35 8.39
N LEU A 14 -5.10 -13.67 8.18
CA LEU A 14 -6.13 -14.48 7.53
C LEU A 14 -7.42 -14.52 8.37
N VAL A 15 -7.31 -14.62 9.70
CA VAL A 15 -8.45 -14.65 10.63
C VAL A 15 -9.17 -13.30 10.65
N ILE A 16 -8.44 -12.18 10.71
CA ILE A 16 -9.04 -10.84 10.65
C ILE A 16 -9.79 -10.68 9.32
N GLY A 17 -9.16 -11.06 8.20
CA GLY A 17 -9.80 -10.99 6.90
C GLY A 17 -11.00 -11.92 6.73
N TYR A 18 -10.97 -13.11 7.33
CA TYR A 18 -12.10 -14.02 7.38
C TYR A 18 -13.26 -13.47 8.22
N LEU A 19 -12.97 -12.94 9.42
CA LEU A 19 -13.97 -12.35 10.32
C LEU A 19 -14.69 -11.17 9.67
N VAL A 20 -13.95 -10.32 8.97
CA VAL A 20 -14.51 -9.16 8.25
C VAL A 20 -15.32 -9.59 7.01
N GLY A 21 -14.97 -10.71 6.37
CA GLY A 21 -15.65 -11.21 5.17
C GLY A 21 -16.82 -12.17 5.45
N HIS A 22 -17.11 -12.49 6.71
CA HIS A 22 -18.11 -13.51 7.05
C HIS A 22 -19.53 -13.14 6.57
N GLU A 23 -19.88 -11.85 6.53
CA GLU A 23 -21.23 -11.42 6.16
C GLU A 23 -21.50 -11.42 4.64
N GLU A 24 -20.48 -11.33 3.78
CA GLU A 24 -20.65 -11.26 2.31
C GLU A 24 -20.27 -12.55 1.55
N GLY A 25 -19.80 -13.59 2.26
CA GLY A 25 -19.58 -14.94 1.71
C GLY A 25 -18.11 -15.35 1.51
N LYS A 26 -17.85 -16.66 1.56
CA LYS A 26 -16.50 -17.29 1.62
C LYS A 26 -15.50 -16.88 0.52
N LEU A 27 -15.97 -16.34 -0.62
CA LEU A 27 -15.12 -15.94 -1.77
C LEU A 27 -14.73 -14.46 -1.78
N VAL A 28 -15.32 -13.62 -0.93
CA VAL A 28 -15.01 -12.19 -0.87
C VAL A 28 -13.59 -11.96 -0.37
N PHE A 29 -13.15 -12.75 0.60
CA PHE A 29 -11.80 -12.67 1.13
C PHE A 29 -10.72 -13.04 0.09
N LEU A 30 -10.93 -14.12 -0.67
CA LEU A 30 -10.01 -14.52 -1.74
C LEU A 30 -9.93 -13.44 -2.84
N LYS A 31 -11.08 -12.83 -3.19
CA LYS A 31 -11.13 -11.69 -4.11
C LYS A 31 -10.39 -10.48 -3.55
N ALA A 32 -10.53 -10.19 -2.26
CA ALA A 32 -9.80 -9.10 -1.60
C ALA A 32 -8.29 -9.32 -1.64
N ILE A 33 -7.80 -10.52 -1.34
CA ILE A 33 -6.37 -10.83 -1.49
C ILE A 33 -5.91 -10.64 -2.94
N ALA A 34 -6.64 -11.18 -3.91
CA ALA A 34 -6.28 -11.08 -5.32
C ALA A 34 -6.24 -9.62 -5.81
N ILE A 35 -7.25 -8.82 -5.46
CA ILE A 35 -7.32 -7.40 -5.82
C ILE A 35 -6.26 -6.59 -5.07
N GLY A 36 -6.00 -6.91 -3.80
CA GLY A 36 -4.95 -6.28 -2.99
C GLY A 36 -3.55 -6.54 -3.55
N ALA A 37 -3.26 -7.78 -3.93
CA ALA A 37 -2.00 -8.14 -4.60
C ALA A 37 -1.86 -7.43 -5.96
N LEU A 38 -2.94 -7.34 -6.73
CA LEU A 38 -2.95 -6.59 -7.99
C LEU A 38 -2.73 -5.09 -7.77
N LEU A 39 -3.31 -4.49 -6.73
CA LEU A 39 -3.09 -3.09 -6.34
C LEU A 39 -1.61 -2.84 -6.03
N VAL A 40 -1.01 -3.68 -5.19
CA VAL A 40 0.41 -3.59 -4.83
C VAL A 40 1.28 -3.78 -6.08
N PHE A 41 0.99 -4.77 -6.91
CA PHE A 41 1.73 -4.97 -8.17
C PHE A 41 1.63 -3.76 -9.11
N LEU A 42 0.43 -3.22 -9.31
CA LEU A 42 0.18 -2.06 -10.15
C LEU A 42 0.90 -0.82 -9.62
N SER A 43 1.03 -0.69 -8.30
CA SER A 43 1.74 0.44 -7.69
C SER A 43 3.21 0.49 -8.07
N TYR A 44 3.88 -0.65 -8.30
CA TYR A 44 5.27 -0.64 -8.78
C TYR A 44 5.36 -0.07 -10.20
N ILE A 45 4.42 -0.42 -11.07
CA ILE A 45 4.34 0.11 -12.44
C ILE A 45 4.10 1.62 -12.39
N THR A 46 3.16 2.08 -11.57
CA THR A 46 2.86 3.51 -11.48
C THR A 46 3.95 4.29 -10.79
N ILE A 47 4.68 3.71 -9.82
CA ILE A 47 5.89 4.28 -9.24
C ILE A 47 6.96 4.48 -10.31
N LEU A 48 7.22 3.47 -11.15
CA LEU A 48 8.18 3.62 -12.25
C LEU A 48 7.78 4.75 -13.21
N MET A 49 6.50 4.84 -13.57
CA MET A 49 5.98 5.93 -14.39
C MET A 49 6.12 7.29 -13.69
N GLY A 50 5.72 7.37 -12.41
CA GLY A 50 5.81 8.58 -11.60
C GLY A 50 7.24 9.05 -11.43
N SER A 51 8.18 8.12 -11.21
CA SER A 51 9.62 8.40 -11.16
C SER A 51 10.09 8.98 -12.48
N PHE A 52 9.71 8.39 -13.62
CA PHE A 52 10.10 8.94 -14.92
C PHE A 52 9.58 10.38 -15.12
N ILE A 53 8.33 10.63 -14.75
CA ILE A 53 7.68 11.94 -14.92
C ILE A 53 8.25 12.99 -13.96
N VAL A 54 8.60 12.62 -12.72
CA VAL A 54 9.17 13.56 -11.73
C VAL A 54 10.65 13.81 -12.00
N TRP A 55 11.42 12.76 -12.29
CA TRP A 55 12.86 12.84 -12.39
C TRP A 55 13.31 13.61 -13.64
N PHE A 56 12.59 13.45 -14.76
CA PHE A 56 12.95 14.11 -16.02
C PHE A 56 12.93 15.65 -15.93
N PRO A 57 11.87 16.32 -15.43
CA PRO A 57 11.88 17.76 -15.19
C PRO A 57 12.86 18.20 -14.09
N THR A 58 13.01 17.44 -13.00
CA THR A 58 13.91 17.83 -11.90
C THR A 58 15.35 17.93 -12.40
N VAL A 59 15.82 16.95 -13.17
CA VAL A 59 17.17 16.97 -13.75
C VAL A 59 17.31 18.07 -14.80
N LEU A 60 16.28 18.32 -15.60
CA LEU A 60 16.33 19.29 -16.70
C LEU A 60 16.29 20.76 -16.22
N PHE A 61 15.54 21.07 -15.16
CA PHE A 61 15.31 22.46 -14.72
C PHE A 61 16.05 22.86 -13.44
N PHE A 62 16.27 21.94 -12.49
CA PHE A 62 16.74 22.28 -11.13
C PHE A 62 18.10 21.67 -10.76
N GLY A 63 18.62 20.73 -11.56
CA GLY A 63 19.81 19.95 -11.22
C GLY A 63 19.59 19.05 -9.98
N PHE A 64 20.66 18.46 -9.44
CA PHE A 64 20.61 17.55 -8.27
C PHE A 64 20.48 18.29 -6.92
N SER A 65 19.84 19.46 -6.89
CA SER A 65 19.79 20.33 -5.71
C SER A 65 18.65 19.99 -4.73
N GLU A 66 17.64 19.26 -5.20
CA GLU A 66 16.47 18.88 -4.41
C GLU A 66 16.75 17.68 -3.49
N SER A 67 16.12 17.66 -2.31
CA SER A 67 16.29 16.53 -1.38
C SER A 67 15.66 15.25 -1.94
N LEU A 68 16.37 14.12 -1.85
CA LEU A 68 15.86 12.80 -2.27
C LEU A 68 14.52 12.45 -1.61
N PHE A 69 14.30 12.96 -0.39
CA PHE A 69 13.04 12.80 0.32
C PHE A 69 11.87 13.50 -0.38
N GLN A 70 12.03 14.76 -0.79
CA GLN A 70 10.99 15.51 -1.51
C GLN A 70 10.69 14.87 -2.87
N ILE A 71 11.72 14.48 -3.62
CA ILE A 71 11.56 13.77 -4.91
C ILE A 71 10.78 12.46 -4.71
N GLY A 72 11.12 11.71 -3.66
CA GLY A 72 10.41 10.48 -3.29
C GLY A 72 8.93 10.73 -2.97
N LEU A 73 8.63 11.76 -2.17
CA LEU A 73 7.24 12.12 -1.84
C LEU A 73 6.44 12.54 -3.08
N MET A 74 7.00 13.41 -3.93
CA MET A 74 6.35 13.82 -5.18
C MET A 74 6.07 12.62 -6.08
N THR A 75 7.05 11.71 -6.19
CA THR A 75 6.90 10.45 -6.93
C THR A 75 5.74 9.64 -6.39
N MET A 76 5.67 9.41 -5.07
CA MET A 76 4.59 8.62 -4.46
C MET A 76 3.22 9.26 -4.68
N LEU A 77 3.08 10.56 -4.46
CA LEU A 77 1.81 11.27 -4.68
C LEU A 77 1.35 11.18 -6.13
N LEU A 78 2.24 11.47 -7.09
CA LEU A 78 1.92 11.40 -8.52
C LEU A 78 1.55 9.98 -8.93
N SER A 79 2.31 8.99 -8.47
CA SER A 79 2.04 7.57 -8.75
C SER A 79 0.68 7.13 -8.21
N GLY A 80 0.28 7.65 -7.04
CA GLY A 80 -1.03 7.39 -6.45
C GLY A 80 -2.16 7.95 -7.30
N ILE A 81 -1.98 9.15 -7.87
CA ILE A 81 -2.92 9.76 -8.82
C ILE A 81 -3.01 8.93 -10.10
N ILE A 82 -1.87 8.54 -10.69
CA ILE A 82 -1.83 7.70 -11.90
C ILE A 82 -2.55 6.37 -11.64
N GLN A 83 -2.25 5.72 -10.51
CA GLN A 83 -2.89 4.45 -10.14
C GLN A 83 -4.39 4.60 -9.93
N TYR A 84 -4.84 5.69 -9.30
CA TYR A 84 -6.27 5.99 -9.18
C TYR A 84 -6.95 6.09 -10.54
N ILE A 85 -6.33 6.73 -11.54
CA ILE A 85 -6.89 6.82 -12.90
C ILE A 85 -7.03 5.42 -13.52
N PHE A 86 -6.01 4.57 -13.38
CA PHE A 86 -6.08 3.17 -13.82
C PHE A 86 -7.19 2.39 -13.12
N LEU A 87 -7.30 2.50 -11.80
CA LEU A 87 -8.34 1.83 -11.02
C LEU A 87 -9.73 2.31 -11.38
N LYS A 88 -9.90 3.62 -11.58
CA LYS A 88 -11.17 4.21 -12.03
C LYS A 88 -11.57 3.64 -13.39
N PHE A 89 -10.63 3.52 -14.33
CA PHE A 89 -10.86 2.90 -15.62
C PHE A 89 -11.22 1.41 -15.51
N MET A 90 -10.49 0.63 -14.69
CA MET A 90 -10.80 -0.78 -14.43
C MET A 90 -12.15 -0.97 -13.75
N SER A 91 -12.51 -0.10 -12.81
CA SER A 91 -13.76 -0.18 -12.05
C SER A 91 -15.01 0.01 -12.90
N ARG A 92 -14.88 0.58 -14.11
CA ARG A 92 -15.96 0.58 -15.11
C ARG A 92 -16.24 -0.81 -15.68
N LYS A 93 -15.24 -1.70 -15.70
CA LYS A 93 -15.34 -3.06 -16.25
C LYS A 93 -15.55 -4.13 -15.17
N ILE A 94 -15.13 -3.85 -13.94
CA ILE A 94 -15.21 -4.79 -12.81
C ILE A 94 -16.15 -4.21 -11.75
N MET A 95 -17.25 -4.91 -11.46
CA MET A 95 -18.11 -4.62 -10.32
C MET A 95 -17.41 -4.97 -9.01
N ILE A 96 -16.68 -4.00 -8.47
CA ILE A 96 -16.09 -4.07 -7.13
C ILE A 96 -17.12 -3.50 -6.14
N SER A 97 -17.50 -4.26 -5.09
CA SER A 97 -18.42 -3.77 -4.05
C SER A 97 -17.74 -2.71 -3.17
N ASP A 98 -18.53 -1.79 -2.61
CA ASP A 98 -18.01 -0.74 -1.73
C ASP A 98 -17.47 -1.30 -0.40
N THR A 99 -18.03 -2.42 0.06
CA THR A 99 -17.50 -3.21 1.18
C THR A 99 -16.08 -3.69 0.88
N LEU A 100 -15.85 -4.27 -0.29
CA LEU A 100 -14.52 -4.78 -0.67
C LEU A 100 -13.48 -3.65 -0.73
N ILE A 101 -13.84 -2.49 -1.27
CA ILE A 101 -12.96 -1.30 -1.30
C ILE A 101 -12.58 -0.88 0.13
N THR A 102 -13.55 -0.89 1.04
CA THR A 102 -13.34 -0.50 2.43
C THR A 102 -12.43 -1.51 3.15
N ILE A 103 -12.64 -2.81 2.93
CA ILE A 103 -11.78 -3.88 3.48
C ILE A 103 -10.34 -3.72 2.97
N LEU A 104 -10.16 -3.49 1.66
CA LEU A 104 -8.85 -3.29 1.06
C LEU A 104 -8.13 -2.06 1.63
N GLU A 105 -8.83 -0.94 1.78
CA GLU A 105 -8.27 0.27 2.36
C GLU A 105 -7.76 0.01 3.79
N TYR A 106 -8.59 -0.60 4.64
CA TYR A 106 -8.19 -0.94 6.01
C TYR A 106 -7.03 -1.93 6.05
N PHE A 107 -7.03 -2.93 5.18
CA PHE A 107 -5.96 -3.92 5.11
C PHE A 107 -4.61 -3.27 4.75
N ILE A 108 -4.59 -2.40 3.74
CA ILE A 108 -3.37 -1.69 3.35
C ILE A 108 -2.92 -0.75 4.47
N GLN A 109 -3.84 -0.06 5.15
CA GLN A 109 -3.52 0.79 6.31
C GLN A 109 -2.87 -0.01 7.46
N TRP A 110 -3.41 -1.18 7.79
CA TRP A 110 -2.83 -2.04 8.83
C TRP A 110 -1.44 -2.54 8.45
N LEU A 111 -1.20 -2.87 7.18
CA LEU A 111 0.14 -3.23 6.69
C LEU A 111 1.11 -2.04 6.80
N LEU A 112 0.69 -0.82 6.44
CA LEU A 112 1.50 0.39 6.58
C LEU A 112 1.89 0.62 8.05
N ILE A 113 0.94 0.54 8.97
CA ILE A 113 1.19 0.69 10.42
C ILE A 113 2.18 -0.38 10.89
N TYR A 114 1.95 -1.64 10.53
CA TYR A 114 2.82 -2.75 10.92
C TYR A 114 4.27 -2.54 10.45
N PHE A 115 4.47 -2.24 9.17
CA PHE A 115 5.82 -2.05 8.61
C PHE A 115 6.51 -0.80 9.16
N THR A 116 5.77 0.28 9.41
CA THR A 116 6.33 1.50 10.00
C THR A 116 6.74 1.29 11.45
N LEU A 117 5.92 0.59 12.25
CA LEU A 117 6.28 0.22 13.63
C LEU A 117 7.47 -0.73 13.66
N TYR A 118 7.49 -1.73 12.77
CA TYR A 118 8.64 -2.61 12.61
C TYR A 118 9.92 -1.82 12.28
N GLN A 119 9.82 -0.88 11.35
CA GLN A 119 10.94 0.00 11.00
C GLN A 119 11.40 0.83 12.20
N PHE A 120 10.46 1.43 12.94
CA PHE A 120 10.79 2.25 14.10
C PHE A 120 11.51 1.42 15.18
N ILE A 121 10.94 0.28 15.57
CA ILE A 121 11.51 -0.57 16.63
C ILE A 121 12.89 -1.10 16.22
N ALA A 122 13.03 -1.61 14.99
CA ALA A 122 14.30 -2.15 14.53
C ALA A 122 15.40 -1.07 14.42
N ASN A 123 15.05 0.18 14.12
CA ASN A 123 16.01 1.28 14.08
C ASN A 123 16.47 1.71 15.48
N GLN A 124 15.57 1.70 16.46
CA GLN A 124 15.93 2.02 17.85
C GLN A 124 16.80 0.91 18.47
N LEU A 125 16.53 -0.35 18.16
CA LEU A 125 17.30 -1.49 18.67
C LEU A 125 18.74 -1.53 18.12
N LYS A 126 18.98 -1.05 16.89
CA LYS A 126 20.34 -0.89 16.35
C LYS A 126 21.25 0.02 17.21
N GLY A 127 20.67 0.94 17.99
CA GLY A 127 21.42 1.85 18.85
C GLY A 127 21.75 1.34 20.24
N LEU A 128 21.19 0.18 20.65
CA LEU A 128 21.16 -0.25 22.07
C LEU A 128 21.89 -1.56 22.36
N SER A 129 22.43 -2.27 21.37
CA SER A 129 23.09 -3.56 21.63
C SER A 129 24.10 -3.99 20.56
N ASP A 130 25.23 -4.53 21.01
CA ASP A 130 26.19 -5.40 20.29
C ASP A 130 25.56 -6.73 19.81
N ILE A 131 24.23 -6.86 19.91
CA ILE A 131 23.47 -8.00 19.44
C ILE A 131 23.24 -7.79 17.96
N ASP A 132 23.72 -8.72 17.16
CA ASP A 132 23.65 -8.72 15.70
C ASP A 132 22.19 -8.94 15.25
N VAL A 133 21.35 -7.91 15.42
CA VAL A 133 19.91 -7.92 15.11
C VAL A 133 19.69 -8.29 13.64
N HIS A 134 20.70 -8.07 12.79
CA HIS A 134 20.70 -8.55 11.42
C HIS A 134 20.51 -10.06 11.31
N GLN A 135 21.12 -10.89 12.17
CA GLN A 135 20.96 -12.35 12.09
C GLN A 135 19.57 -12.87 12.49
N LEU A 136 18.79 -12.11 13.27
CA LEU A 136 17.42 -12.50 13.63
C LEU A 136 16.40 -12.25 12.52
N PHE A 137 16.73 -11.41 11.52
CA PHE A 137 15.78 -10.91 10.52
C PHE A 137 16.31 -10.94 9.07
N SER A 138 17.48 -11.54 8.80
CA SER A 138 18.28 -11.32 7.57
C SER A 138 17.73 -11.87 6.26
N ASN A 139 16.85 -12.87 6.25
CA ASN A 139 16.82 -13.73 5.06
C ASN A 139 15.75 -13.44 3.99
N ILE A 140 14.75 -12.57 4.22
CA ILE A 140 13.71 -12.32 3.18
C ILE A 140 13.22 -10.86 3.11
N LEU A 141 13.10 -10.13 4.22
CA LEU A 141 12.73 -8.70 4.23
C LEU A 141 13.81 -7.91 4.98
N SER A 142 14.83 -7.45 4.26
CA SER A 142 15.75 -6.47 4.83
C SER A 142 15.00 -5.15 5.11
N MET A 143 15.48 -4.42 6.11
CA MET A 143 14.89 -3.14 6.50
C MET A 143 14.92 -2.12 5.35
N ASP A 144 15.98 -2.15 4.55
CA ASP A 144 16.13 -1.27 3.39
C ASP A 144 15.13 -1.65 2.29
N SER A 145 14.88 -2.95 2.09
CA SER A 145 13.87 -3.43 1.15
C SER A 145 12.46 -2.98 1.54
N ILE A 146 12.14 -2.99 2.84
CA ILE A 146 10.84 -2.48 3.34
C ILE A 146 10.68 -0.99 3.01
N ASN A 147 11.72 -0.20 3.28
CA ASN A 147 11.68 1.25 3.13
C ASN A 147 11.63 1.69 1.66
N ILE A 148 12.35 0.99 0.79
CA ILE A 148 12.51 1.37 -0.62
C ILE A 148 11.39 0.79 -1.49
N PHE A 149 10.92 -0.42 -1.20
CA PHE A 149 9.98 -1.12 -2.09
C PHE A 149 8.60 -1.32 -1.49
N ILE A 150 8.49 -1.73 -0.22
CA ILE A 150 7.20 -2.15 0.36
C ILE A 150 6.38 -0.93 0.80
N LEU A 151 6.95 -0.06 1.63
CA LEU A 151 6.24 1.11 2.16
C LEU A 151 5.76 2.06 1.04
N PRO A 152 6.58 2.42 0.04
CA PRO A 152 6.13 3.27 -1.06
C PRO A 152 4.99 2.64 -1.86
N SER A 153 5.10 1.34 -2.17
CA SER A 153 4.08 0.60 -2.89
C SER A 153 2.73 0.57 -2.14
N LEU A 154 2.78 0.31 -0.83
CA LEU A 154 1.59 0.32 0.02
C LEU A 154 0.98 1.73 0.13
N LEU A 155 1.81 2.78 0.25
CA LEU A 155 1.33 4.17 0.29
C LEU A 155 0.62 4.56 -1.00
N VAL A 156 1.21 4.27 -2.16
CA VAL A 156 0.61 4.54 -3.47
C VAL A 156 -0.70 3.78 -3.64
N SER A 157 -0.71 2.49 -3.26
CA SER A 157 -1.93 1.66 -3.28
C SER A 157 -3.01 2.23 -2.37
N TRP A 158 -2.65 2.67 -1.16
CA TRP A 158 -3.58 3.28 -0.21
C TRP A 158 -4.15 4.61 -0.70
N ILE A 159 -3.31 5.50 -1.23
CA ILE A 159 -3.74 6.78 -1.81
C ILE A 159 -4.75 6.53 -2.92
N SER A 160 -4.44 5.59 -3.82
CA SER A 160 -5.30 5.30 -4.97
C SER A 160 -6.66 4.74 -4.58
N ILE A 161 -6.71 3.76 -3.66
CA ILE A 161 -7.97 3.15 -3.21
C ILE A 161 -8.82 4.12 -2.40
N SER A 162 -8.19 4.98 -1.59
CA SER A 162 -8.86 6.03 -0.82
C SER A 162 -9.55 7.03 -1.74
N MET A 163 -8.88 7.45 -2.83
CA MET A 163 -9.48 8.32 -3.85
C MET A 163 -10.65 7.65 -4.58
N VAL A 164 -10.56 6.35 -4.91
CA VAL A 164 -11.69 5.61 -5.50
C VAL A 164 -12.89 5.62 -4.57
N ARG A 165 -12.69 5.33 -3.28
CA ARG A 165 -13.76 5.32 -2.27
C ARG A 165 -14.42 6.68 -2.14
N MET A 166 -13.63 7.74 -2.02
CA MET A 166 -14.15 9.11 -1.93
C MET A 166 -14.96 9.48 -3.18
N SER A 167 -14.46 9.17 -4.37
CA SER A 167 -15.17 9.45 -5.62
C SER A 167 -16.51 8.73 -5.72
N ARG A 168 -16.62 7.49 -5.24
CA ARG A 168 -17.87 6.72 -5.25
C ARG A 168 -18.89 7.26 -4.23
N LYS A 169 -18.44 7.56 -3.01
CA LYS A 169 -19.30 8.17 -1.98
C LYS A 169 -19.90 9.50 -2.45
N GLN A 170 -19.11 10.34 -3.11
CA GLN A 170 -19.60 11.60 -3.68
C GLN A 170 -20.67 11.38 -4.75
N TYR A 171 -20.48 10.40 -5.64
CA TYR A 171 -21.47 10.07 -6.68
C TYR A 171 -22.78 9.52 -6.12
N GLN A 172 -22.73 8.72 -5.05
CA GLN A 172 -23.93 8.23 -4.36
C GLN A 172 -24.70 9.38 -3.69
N ASN A 173 -23.98 10.30 -3.04
CA ASN A 173 -24.59 11.45 -2.39
C ASN A 173 -25.24 12.42 -3.39
N SER A 174 -24.65 12.63 -4.57
CA SER A 174 -25.26 13.50 -5.59
C SER A 174 -26.58 12.93 -6.12
N LYS A 175 -26.65 11.61 -6.38
CA LYS A 175 -27.89 10.96 -6.80
C LYS A 175 -29.01 11.02 -5.77
N LYS A 176 -28.68 10.92 -4.49
CA LYS A 176 -29.66 11.00 -3.40
C LYS A 176 -30.24 12.41 -3.22
N ASN A 177 -29.51 13.44 -3.62
CA ASN A 177 -29.97 14.83 -3.57
C ASN A 177 -30.83 15.21 -4.79
N GLU A 178 -30.81 14.42 -5.86
CA GLU A 178 -31.60 14.60 -7.08
C GLU A 178 -32.92 13.80 -7.08
N SER A 179 -33.13 12.90 -6.10
CA SER A 179 -34.33 12.06 -5.91
C SER A 179 -35.22 12.56 -4.79
#